data_AF-A0AAV4B678-F1
#
_entry.id   AF-A0AAV4B678-F1
#
_cell.length_a   1.000
_cell.length_b   1.000
_cell.length_c   1.000
_cell.angle_alpha   90.00
_cell.angle_beta   90.00
_cell.angle_gamma   90.00
#
_symmetry.space_group_name_H-M   'P 1'
#
loop_
_entity.id
_entity.type
_entity.pdbx_description
1 polymer ?
#
loop_
_entity_poly.entity_id
_entity_poly.type
_entity_poly.pdbx_seq_one_letter_code
_entity_poly.pdbx_strand_id
1 'polypeptide(L)'
;MSSCPVSKLLLLSKKEMGNPFDDSQFLFSLNPQDIISEEVVQTVRENTSLGYQLHSNFIGKCLVNRENPVKNPLPRNRLALFSNEQRWSIHEMSLGILKSDLAFFTKLYIAYQTRSRNLGKVFQE
;
A
#
# COMPACT_ATOMS: atom_id res chain seq x y z
N MET A 1 18.67 -3.49 -33.95
CA MET A 1 17.88 -2.93 -32.83
C MET A 1 17.41 -4.09 -31.98
N SER A 2 17.98 -4.27 -30.80
CA SER A 2 17.77 -5.43 -29.94
C SER A 2 16.39 -5.40 -29.28
N SER A 3 15.53 -6.35 -29.65
CA SER A 3 14.26 -6.59 -28.97
C SER A 3 14.54 -6.99 -27.53
N CYS A 4 14.09 -6.18 -26.57
CA CYS A 4 14.19 -6.45 -25.14
C CYS A 4 13.64 -7.86 -24.81
N PRO A 5 14.34 -8.68 -24.01
CA PRO A 5 13.87 -10.02 -23.63
C PRO A 5 12.51 -9.98 -22.90
N VAL A 6 12.28 -8.91 -22.14
CA VAL A 6 11.08 -8.71 -21.32
C VAL A 6 9.83 -8.57 -22.19
N SER A 7 9.92 -7.89 -23.35
CA SER A 7 8.76 -7.71 -24.23
C SER A 7 8.34 -9.01 -24.92
N LYS A 8 9.29 -9.91 -25.21
CA LYS A 8 8.97 -11.27 -25.72
C LYS A 8 8.33 -12.14 -24.65
N LEU A 9 8.78 -12.03 -23.40
CA LEU A 9 8.24 -12.79 -22.28
C LEU A 9 6.79 -12.37 -21.96
N LEU A 10 6.50 -11.07 -21.99
CA LEU A 10 5.13 -10.54 -21.88
C LEU A 10 4.21 -10.98 -23.02
N LEU A 11 4.73 -11.05 -24.26
CA LEU A 11 3.94 -11.48 -25.40
C LEU A 11 3.61 -12.98 -25.34
N LEU A 12 4.58 -13.79 -24.90
CA LEU A 12 4.40 -15.22 -24.68
C LEU A 12 3.41 -15.48 -23.55
N SER A 13 3.55 -14.81 -22.40
CA SER A 13 2.60 -14.97 -21.29
C SER A 13 1.18 -14.55 -21.69
N LYS A 14 1.01 -13.47 -22.46
CA LYS A 14 -0.31 -13.04 -22.97
C LYS A 14 -0.91 -14.04 -23.96
N LYS A 15 -0.07 -14.76 -24.73
CA LYS A 15 -0.50 -15.81 -25.67
C LYS A 15 -0.87 -17.12 -24.96
N GLU A 16 -0.19 -17.43 -23.85
CA GLU A 16 -0.35 -18.68 -23.10
C GLU A 16 -1.42 -18.58 -22.00
N MET A 17 -1.53 -17.43 -21.32
CA MET A 17 -2.48 -17.17 -20.22
C MET A 17 -3.66 -16.26 -20.62
N GLY A 18 -3.69 -15.75 -21.85
CA GLY A 18 -4.67 -14.76 -22.28
C GLY A 18 -4.38 -13.34 -21.77
N ASN A 19 -5.17 -12.37 -22.22
CA ASN A 19 -5.08 -11.00 -21.70
C ASN A 19 -5.78 -10.90 -20.34
N PRO A 20 -5.06 -10.65 -19.23
CA PRO A 20 -5.69 -10.54 -17.90
C PRO A 20 -6.65 -9.35 -17.77
N PHE A 21 -6.71 -8.47 -18.79
CA PHE A 21 -7.62 -7.32 -18.85
C PHE A 21 -8.77 -7.49 -19.84
N ASP A 22 -8.90 -8.61 -20.56
CA ASP A 22 -10.04 -8.83 -21.47
C ASP A 22 -11.36 -8.96 -20.70
N ASP A 23 -11.31 -9.52 -19.49
CA ASP A 23 -12.43 -9.59 -18.53
C ASP A 23 -12.55 -8.31 -17.67
N SER A 24 -12.35 -7.14 -18.31
CA SER A 24 -12.40 -5.83 -17.66
C SER A 24 -13.69 -5.54 -16.88
N GLN A 25 -14.79 -6.25 -17.18
CA GLN A 25 -16.05 -6.13 -16.44
C GLN A 25 -15.92 -6.51 -14.96
N PHE A 26 -15.04 -7.47 -14.61
CA PHE A 26 -14.77 -7.82 -13.20
C PHE A 26 -13.83 -6.83 -12.50
N LEU A 27 -13.02 -6.09 -13.26
CA LEU A 27 -12.16 -5.01 -12.72
C LEU A 27 -12.98 -3.77 -12.35
N PHE A 28 -14.06 -3.49 -13.09
CA PHE A 28 -14.98 -2.37 -12.80
C PHE A 28 -16.08 -2.72 -11.79
N SER A 29 -16.30 -4.00 -11.48
CA SER A 29 -17.30 -4.43 -10.50
C SER A 29 -16.84 -4.29 -9.04
N LEU A 30 -15.58 -3.92 -8.80
CA LEU A 30 -15.10 -3.64 -7.46
C LEU A 30 -15.58 -2.24 -7.05
N ASN A 31 -16.63 -2.20 -6.23
CA ASN A 31 -17.10 -0.95 -5.67
C ASN A 31 -15.99 -0.41 -4.75
N PRO A 32 -15.57 0.87 -4.84
CA PRO A 32 -14.49 1.39 -4.00
C PRO A 32 -14.76 1.21 -2.50
N GLN A 33 -16.04 1.20 -2.11
CA GLN A 33 -16.49 0.92 -0.74
C GLN A 33 -16.17 -0.51 -0.28
N ASP A 34 -16.07 -1.48 -1.19
CA ASP A 34 -15.69 -2.86 -0.87
C ASP A 34 -14.17 -3.05 -0.79
N ILE A 35 -13.38 -2.08 -1.29
CA ILE A 35 -11.91 -2.14 -1.37
C ILE A 35 -11.25 -1.31 -0.26
N ILE A 36 -11.89 -0.22 0.16
CA ILE A 36 -11.33 0.71 1.15
C ILE A 36 -11.46 0.11 2.55
N SER A 37 -10.34 -0.01 3.26
CA SER A 37 -10.31 -0.44 4.66
C SER A 37 -11.15 0.51 5.54
N GLU A 38 -11.89 -0.05 6.50
CA GLU A 38 -12.66 0.73 7.48
C GLU A 38 -11.78 1.73 8.23
N GLU A 39 -10.51 1.41 8.48
CA GLU A 39 -9.53 2.32 9.09
C GLU A 39 -9.35 3.60 8.25
N VAL A 40 -9.32 3.46 6.93
CA VAL A 40 -9.19 4.58 6.00
C VAL A 40 -10.48 5.41 5.98
N VAL A 41 -11.64 4.76 5.97
CA VAL A 41 -12.94 5.44 6.05
C VAL A 41 -13.04 6.27 7.33
N GLN A 42 -12.67 5.68 8.46
CA GLN A 42 -12.68 6.33 9.75
C GLN A 42 -11.71 7.52 9.80
N THR A 43 -10.49 7.35 9.29
CA THR A 43 -9.49 8.42 9.19
C THR A 43 -10.01 9.61 8.37
N VAL A 44 -10.67 9.35 7.24
CA VAL A 44 -11.26 10.41 6.41
C VAL A 44 -12.38 11.14 7.15
N ARG A 45 -13.25 10.42 7.85
CA ARG A 45 -14.33 11.01 8.64
C ARG A 45 -13.80 11.91 9.76
N GLU A 46 -12.79 11.43 10.50
CA GLU A 46 -12.14 12.19 11.56
C GLU A 46 -11.46 13.46 11.04
N ASN A 47 -10.69 13.34 9.95
CA ASN A 47 -10.05 14.49 9.30
C ASN A 47 -11.09 15.53 8.82
N THR A 48 -12.22 15.06 8.29
CA THR A 48 -13.32 15.91 7.84
C THR A 48 -13.95 16.67 9.01
N SER A 49 -14.26 15.97 10.10
CA SER A 49 -14.77 16.58 11.34
C SER A 49 -13.82 17.63 11.91
N LEU A 50 -12.52 17.30 11.96
CA LEU A 50 -11.47 18.20 12.41
C LEU A 50 -11.40 19.46 11.54
N GLY A 51 -11.51 19.31 10.22
CA GLY A 51 -11.61 20.43 9.28
C GLY A 51 -12.77 21.38 9.59
N TYR A 52 -13.97 20.84 9.82
CA TYR A 52 -15.14 21.66 10.20
C TYR A 52 -14.94 22.40 11.52
N GLN A 53 -14.36 21.74 12.53
CA GLN A 53 -14.08 22.37 13.82
C GLN A 53 -13.06 23.50 13.71
N LEU A 54 -12.00 23.32 12.93
CA LEU A 54 -11.01 24.37 12.71
C LEU A 54 -11.59 25.56 11.97
N HIS A 55 -12.42 25.29 10.96
CA HIS A 55 -13.11 26.32 10.22
C HIS A 55 -14.03 27.14 11.14
N SER A 56 -14.89 26.49 11.91
CA SER A 56 -15.80 27.20 12.83
C SER A 56 -15.03 28.00 13.89
N ASN A 57 -13.93 27.46 14.41
CA ASN A 57 -13.05 28.14 15.36
C ASN A 57 -12.38 29.37 14.74
N PHE A 58 -11.91 29.27 13.49
CA PHE A 58 -11.34 30.39 12.75
C PHE A 58 -12.36 31.50 12.53
N ILE A 59 -13.58 31.16 12.08
CA ILE A 59 -14.65 32.14 11.90
C ILE A 59 -14.99 32.82 13.23
N GLY A 60 -15.14 32.05 14.31
CA GLY A 60 -15.42 32.59 15.64
C GLY A 60 -14.33 33.54 16.12
N LYS A 61 -13.07 33.12 16.11
CA LYS A 61 -11.97 33.93 16.65
C LYS A 61 -11.59 35.12 15.78
N CYS A 62 -11.55 34.95 14.46
CA CYS A 62 -11.04 35.97 13.55
C CYS A 62 -12.14 36.92 13.07
N LEU A 63 -13.36 36.42 12.80
CA LEU A 63 -14.42 37.23 12.18
C LEU A 63 -15.45 37.74 13.19
N VAL A 64 -15.84 36.91 14.17
CA VAL A 64 -16.84 37.28 15.17
C VAL A 64 -16.18 38.04 16.33
N ASN A 65 -15.24 37.41 17.01
CA ASN A 65 -14.62 37.97 18.22
C ASN A 65 -13.45 38.92 17.92
N ARG A 66 -12.88 38.86 16.69
CA ARG A 66 -11.72 39.65 16.25
C ARG A 66 -10.50 39.55 17.18
N GLU A 67 -10.36 38.42 17.87
CA GLU A 67 -9.25 38.14 18.79
C GLU A 67 -7.94 37.93 18.04
N ASN A 68 -8.01 37.38 16.82
CA ASN A 68 -6.85 37.08 16.00
C ASN A 68 -6.94 37.79 14.63
N PRO A 69 -5.82 38.35 14.12
CA PRO A 69 -5.73 38.83 12.74
C PRO A 69 -6.05 37.72 11.74
N VAL A 70 -6.86 38.03 10.72
CA VAL A 70 -7.19 37.13 9.61
C VAL A 70 -5.93 36.65 8.86
N LYS A 71 -4.86 37.46 8.88
CA LYS A 71 -3.57 37.14 8.24
C LYS A 71 -2.75 36.11 9.01
N ASN A 72 -3.14 35.76 10.24
CA ASN A 72 -2.42 34.74 10.99
C ASN A 72 -2.63 33.38 10.35
N PRO A 73 -1.55 32.62 10.09
CA PRO A 73 -1.67 31.29 9.53
C PRO A 73 -2.39 30.36 10.51
N LEU A 74 -3.25 29.48 10.00
CA LEU A 74 -3.81 28.40 10.82
C LEU A 74 -2.66 27.48 11.30
N PRO A 75 -2.73 26.99 12.55
CA PRO A 75 -1.75 26.04 13.05
C PRO A 75 -1.73 24.79 12.17
N ARG A 76 -0.53 24.25 11.93
CA ARG A 76 -0.37 22.98 11.20
C ARG A 76 -0.99 21.85 12.00
N ASN A 77 -1.96 21.15 11.41
CA ASN A 77 -2.51 19.94 11.98
C ASN A 77 -1.73 18.73 11.47
N ARG A 78 -1.42 17.80 12.38
CA ARG A 78 -0.90 16.49 12.02
C ARG A 78 -2.07 15.59 11.65
N LEU A 79 -2.59 15.74 10.44
CA LEU A 79 -3.62 14.86 9.91
C LEU A 79 -3.00 13.49 9.65
N ALA A 80 -3.66 12.43 10.11
CA ALA A 80 -3.31 11.08 9.71
C ALA A 80 -3.64 10.96 8.22
N LEU A 81 -2.61 10.70 7.40
CA LEU A 81 -2.77 10.47 5.96
C LEU A 81 -2.94 8.98 5.69
N PHE A 82 -3.38 8.66 4.47
CA PHE A 82 -3.61 7.28 3.99
C PHE A 82 -2.39 6.36 4.07
N SER A 83 -1.19 6.89 4.30
CA SER A 83 -0.03 6.10 4.67
C SER A 83 -0.15 5.69 6.14
N ASN A 84 -0.90 4.63 6.38
CA ASN A 84 -0.69 3.82 7.57
C ASN A 84 0.62 3.03 7.36
N GLU A 85 1.75 3.75 7.22
CA GLU A 85 3.04 3.13 7.49
C GLU A 85 2.95 2.77 8.97
N GLN A 86 2.61 1.51 9.26
CA GLN A 86 2.80 0.96 10.58
C GLN A 86 4.24 1.29 10.92
N ARG A 87 4.42 2.19 11.89
CA ARG A 87 5.74 2.57 12.39
C ARG A 87 6.26 1.38 13.15
N TRP A 88 6.67 0.37 12.43
CA TRP A 88 7.41 -0.74 12.97
C TRP A 88 8.72 -0.17 13.48
N SER A 89 9.04 -0.51 14.72
CA SER A 89 10.41 -0.38 15.18
C SER A 89 11.32 -1.13 14.20
N ILE A 90 12.59 -0.70 14.09
CA ILE A 90 13.60 -1.38 13.26
C ILE A 90 13.61 -2.88 13.56
N HIS A 91 13.37 -3.25 14.81
CA HIS A 91 13.27 -4.63 15.27
C HIS A 91 12.04 -5.38 14.71
N GLU A 92 10.86 -4.79 14.74
CA GLU A 92 9.64 -5.38 14.17
C GLU A 92 9.75 -5.56 12.66
N MET A 93 10.35 -4.59 11.96
CA MET A 93 10.59 -4.68 10.53
C MET A 93 11.57 -5.82 10.19
N SER A 94 12.63 -5.96 11.00
CA SER A 94 13.63 -7.04 10.86
C SER A 94 13.02 -8.43 11.10
N LEU A 95 12.14 -8.55 12.11
CA LEU A 95 11.40 -9.78 12.37
C LEU A 95 10.43 -10.13 11.25
N GLY A 96 9.78 -9.13 10.64
CA GLY A 96 8.90 -9.31 9.49
C GLY A 96 9.64 -9.88 8.29
N ILE A 97 10.81 -9.31 7.98
CA ILE A 97 11.70 -9.79 6.90
C ILE A 97 12.15 -11.23 7.19
N LEU A 98 12.62 -11.51 8.40
CA LEU A 98 13.08 -12.85 8.78
C LEU A 98 11.97 -13.90 8.66
N LYS A 99 10.73 -13.58 9.05
CA LYS A 99 9.59 -14.48 8.90
C LYS A 99 9.25 -14.72 7.43
N SER A 100 9.30 -13.69 6.61
CA SER A 100 9.10 -13.79 5.15
C SER A 100 10.16 -14.70 4.52
N ASP A 101 11.43 -14.47 4.86
CA ASP A 101 12.56 -15.26 4.34
C ASP A 101 12.45 -16.72 4.79
N LEU A 102 12.13 -16.98 6.06
CA LEU A 102 11.92 -18.33 6.56
C LEU A 102 10.78 -19.05 5.83
N ALA A 103 9.66 -18.35 5.61
CA ALA A 103 8.52 -18.89 4.87
C ALA A 103 8.89 -19.19 3.40
N PHE A 104 9.72 -18.35 2.79
CA PHE A 104 10.24 -18.58 1.45
C PHE A 104 11.17 -19.80 1.39
N PHE A 105 12.15 -19.87 2.27
CA PHE A 105 13.10 -20.99 2.32
C PHE A 105 12.43 -22.33 2.65
N THR A 106 11.42 -22.35 3.53
CA THR A 106 10.65 -23.57 3.81
C THR A 106 9.86 -24.02 2.59
N LYS A 107 9.18 -23.11 1.88
CA LYS A 107 8.51 -23.43 0.62
C LYS A 107 9.49 -23.95 -0.43
N LEU A 108 10.64 -23.32 -0.56
CA LEU A 108 11.70 -23.73 -1.47
C LEU A 108 12.23 -25.12 -1.10
N TYR A 109 12.49 -25.37 0.19
CA TYR A 109 12.92 -26.65 0.71
C TYR A 109 11.90 -27.77 0.44
N ILE A 110 10.61 -27.52 0.67
CA ILE A 110 9.54 -28.49 0.40
C ILE A 110 9.45 -28.78 -1.10
N ALA A 111 9.37 -27.74 -1.93
CA ALA A 111 9.36 -27.87 -3.39
C ALA A 111 10.57 -28.66 -3.91
N TYR A 112 11.72 -28.46 -3.26
CA TYR A 112 12.95 -29.15 -3.57
C TYR A 112 12.94 -30.62 -3.16
N GLN A 113 12.45 -30.95 -1.97
CA GLN A 113 12.28 -32.34 -1.52
C GLN A 113 11.30 -33.10 -2.43
N THR A 114 10.31 -32.42 -3.00
CA THR A 114 9.39 -33.01 -3.97
C THR A 114 9.99 -33.18 -5.37
N ARG A 115 11.09 -32.48 -5.70
CA ARG A 115 11.70 -32.43 -7.04
C ARG A 115 13.17 -32.88 -6.99
N SER A 116 13.41 -34.16 -6.72
CA SER A 116 14.72 -34.85 -6.86
C SER A 116 15.90 -34.24 -6.06
N ARG A 117 16.13 -34.83 -4.88
CA ARG A 117 17.22 -34.63 -3.91
C ARG A 117 18.65 -34.50 -4.50
N ASN A 118 19.15 -33.30 -4.83
CA ASN A 118 20.61 -33.13 -5.06
C ASN A 118 21.20 -31.72 -4.79
N LEU A 119 21.18 -31.26 -3.53
CA LEU A 119 21.51 -29.87 -3.13
C LEU A 119 22.91 -29.40 -3.52
N GLY A 120 23.85 -30.32 -3.72
CA GLY A 120 25.26 -30.00 -3.95
C GLY A 120 25.55 -29.31 -5.29
N LYS A 121 24.63 -29.36 -6.27
CA LYS A 121 24.85 -28.78 -7.61
C LYS A 121 24.28 -27.38 -7.80
N VAL A 122 23.42 -26.90 -6.89
CA VAL A 122 22.69 -25.62 -7.05
C VAL A 122 23.49 -24.42 -6.54
N PHE A 123 24.41 -24.63 -5.59
CA PHE A 123 25.25 -23.58 -5.00
C PHE A 123 26.71 -23.64 -5.50
N GLN A 124 26.92 -24.29 -6.66
CA GLN A 124 28.25 -24.50 -7.26
C GLN A 124 28.54 -23.58 -8.46
N GLU A 125 27.84 -22.46 -8.61
CA GLU A 125 28.26 -21.36 -9.50
C GLU A 125 28.44 -20.07 -8.72
#